data_AF-Q165N6-F1
#
_entry.id   AF-Q165N6-F1
#
_cell.length_a   1.000
_cell.length_b   1.000
_cell.length_c   1.000
_cell.angle_alpha   90.00
_cell.angle_beta   90.00
_cell.angle_gamma   90.00
#
_symmetry.space_group_name_H-M   'P 1'
#
loop_
_entity.id
_entity.type
_entity.pdbx_description
1 polymer ?
#
loop_
_entity_poly.entity_id
_entity_poly.type
_entity_poly.pdbx_seq_one_letter_code
_entity_poly.pdbx_strand_id
1 'polypeptide(L)'
;MARTSAHVMSIKKRTRPMQDILSMLHALRRPALLMRAARIGAEDYRRATHLPRLLGYGVLPRHGSALMKLMEIESELNAQRVSGNSSYSLVKHVDVLIAMVSEARVLRAAQTACST
;
A
#
# COMPACT_ATOMS: atom_id res chain seq x y z
N MET A 1 -48.58 -12.62 -18.40
CA MET A 1 -48.65 -11.19 -18.04
C MET A 1 -47.68 -10.92 -16.89
N ALA A 2 -46.91 -9.83 -17.04
CA ALA A 2 -45.95 -9.15 -16.15
C ALA A 2 -45.68 -9.73 -14.73
N ARG A 3 -44.42 -10.04 -14.34
CA ARG A 3 -43.39 -9.08 -13.83
C ARG A 3 -44.02 -8.10 -12.82
N THR A 4 -43.63 -8.01 -11.55
CA THR A 4 -42.31 -7.55 -11.10
C THR A 4 -42.30 -7.66 -9.57
N SER A 5 -41.57 -8.62 -9.00
CA SER A 5 -41.27 -8.62 -7.57
C SER A 5 -40.11 -7.64 -7.38
N ALA A 6 -40.44 -6.38 -7.06
CA ALA A 6 -39.48 -5.33 -6.75
C ALA A 6 -38.83 -5.65 -5.40
N HIS A 7 -37.87 -6.56 -5.44
CA HIS A 7 -36.91 -6.78 -4.38
C HIS A 7 -36.04 -5.53 -4.31
N VAL A 8 -36.52 -4.53 -3.57
CA VAL A 8 -35.75 -3.38 -3.08
C VAL A 8 -34.74 -3.94 -2.08
N MET A 9 -33.75 -4.64 -2.63
CA MET A 9 -32.63 -5.16 -1.88
C MET A 9 -31.53 -4.11 -1.97
N SER A 10 -31.57 -3.24 -0.96
CA SER A 10 -30.36 -2.91 -0.21
C SER A 10 -29.12 -2.67 -1.09
N ILE A 11 -29.05 -1.50 -1.72
CA ILE A 11 -27.74 -0.89 -2.03
C ILE A 11 -27.17 -0.39 -0.70
N LYS A 12 -26.92 -1.34 0.20
CA LYS A 12 -26.04 -1.21 1.33
C LYS A 12 -24.72 -0.80 0.71
N LYS A 13 -24.30 0.45 0.96
CA LYS A 13 -22.96 0.93 0.66
C LYS A 13 -21.98 -0.10 1.19
N ARG A 14 -21.56 -1.06 0.35
CA ARG A 14 -20.50 -2.00 0.68
C ARG A 14 -19.25 -1.14 0.71
N THR A 15 -18.92 -0.65 1.90
CA THR A 15 -17.55 -0.42 2.31
C THR A 15 -16.76 -1.63 1.85
N ARG A 16 -16.06 -1.52 0.72
CA ARG A 16 -15.10 -2.56 0.29
C ARG A 16 -14.04 -2.59 1.39
N PRO A 17 -13.96 -3.66 2.19
CA PRO A 17 -13.16 -3.63 3.41
C PRO A 17 -11.67 -3.75 3.06
N MET A 18 -10.81 -3.33 4.01
CA MET A 18 -9.33 -3.41 3.99
C MET A 18 -8.69 -4.67 3.39
N GLN A 19 -9.43 -5.78 3.21
CA GLN A 19 -9.00 -7.00 2.51
C GLN A 19 -8.45 -6.74 1.10
N ASP A 20 -8.89 -5.66 0.45
CA ASP A 20 -8.48 -5.31 -0.91
C ASP A 20 -7.02 -4.82 -0.97
N ILE A 21 -6.53 -4.07 0.04
CA ILE A 21 -5.21 -3.43 -0.03
C ILE A 21 -4.08 -4.47 -0.03
N LEU A 22 -4.17 -5.50 0.81
CA LEU A 22 -3.17 -6.58 0.84
C LEU A 22 -3.20 -7.44 -0.44
N SER A 23 -4.39 -7.62 -1.02
CA SER A 23 -4.58 -8.32 -2.29
C SER A 23 -4.01 -7.52 -3.46
N MET A 24 -4.25 -6.21 -3.47
CA MET A 24 -3.66 -5.26 -4.42
C MET A 24 -2.13 -5.25 -4.32
N LEU A 25 -1.58 -5.27 -3.11
CA LEU A 25 -0.13 -5.38 -2.90
C LEU A 25 0.44 -6.68 -3.49
N HIS A 26 -0.27 -7.80 -3.34
CA HIS A 26 0.16 -9.10 -3.85
C HIS A 26 0.10 -9.17 -5.39
N ALA A 27 -0.79 -8.39 -6.02
CA ALA A 27 -0.88 -8.28 -7.47
C ALA A 27 0.25 -7.43 -8.09
N LEU A 28 1.00 -6.67 -7.29
CA LEU A 28 2.12 -5.87 -7.79
C LEU A 28 3.27 -6.78 -8.23
N ARG A 29 3.51 -6.86 -9.55
CA ARG A 29 4.74 -7.48 -10.07
C ARG A 29 5.92 -6.54 -9.85
N ARG A 30 6.77 -6.86 -8.88
CA ARG A 30 7.96 -6.08 -8.54
C ARG A 30 9.23 -6.90 -8.79
N PRO A 31 10.34 -6.28 -9.25
CA PRO A 31 11.61 -6.97 -9.39
C PRO A 31 12.02 -7.62 -8.07
N ALA A 32 12.32 -8.93 -8.10
CA ALA A 32 12.56 -9.72 -6.90
C ALA A 32 13.68 -9.15 -6.00
N LEU A 33 14.69 -8.53 -6.61
CA LEU A 33 15.80 -7.88 -5.91
C LEU A 33 15.35 -6.67 -5.08
N LEU A 34 14.49 -5.81 -5.63
CA LEU A 34 13.97 -4.64 -4.89
C LEU A 34 13.12 -5.08 -3.70
N MET A 35 12.28 -6.09 -3.89
CA MET A 35 11.48 -6.64 -2.81
C MET A 35 12.35 -7.31 -1.73
N ARG A 36 13.45 -7.96 -2.11
CA ARG A 36 14.40 -8.52 -1.14
C ARG A 36 15.07 -7.44 -0.32
N ALA A 37 15.58 -6.38 -0.96
CA ALA A 37 16.15 -5.22 -0.27
C ALA A 37 15.13 -4.58 0.68
N ALA A 38 13.90 -4.39 0.21
CA ALA A 38 12.82 -3.81 1.01
C ALA A 38 12.46 -4.64 2.24
N ARG A 39 12.45 -5.97 2.12
CA ARG A 39 12.17 -6.87 3.25
C ARG A 39 13.23 -6.81 4.34
N ILE A 40 14.50 -6.70 3.95
CA ILE A 40 15.64 -6.53 4.86
C ILE A 40 15.55 -5.15 5.52
N GLY A 41 15.45 -4.08 4.74
CA GLY A 41 15.35 -2.71 5.26
C GLY A 41 14.10 -2.45 6.12
N ALA A 42 13.03 -3.23 5.95
CA ALA A 42 11.84 -3.16 6.78
C ALA A 42 12.07 -3.59 8.24
N GLU A 43 13.20 -4.24 8.56
CA GLU A 43 13.58 -4.58 9.93
C GLU A 43 13.99 -3.32 10.73
N ASP A 44 14.60 -2.35 10.05
CA ASP A 44 15.09 -1.09 10.66
C ASP A 44 14.15 0.11 10.42
N TYR A 45 12.96 -0.12 9.87
CA TYR A 45 12.06 0.97 9.51
C TYR A 45 11.49 1.69 10.74
N ARG A 46 11.78 3.00 10.83
CA ARG A 46 11.23 3.90 11.86
C ARG A 46 10.18 4.82 11.27
N ARG A 47 8.91 4.50 11.51
CA ARG A 47 7.75 5.24 10.97
C ARG A 47 7.83 6.76 11.19
N ALA A 48 8.16 7.20 12.40
CA ALA A 48 8.22 8.62 12.75
C ALA A 48 9.31 9.40 11.98
N THR A 49 10.37 8.72 11.54
CA THR A 49 11.51 9.35 10.86
C THR A 49 11.44 9.18 9.34
N HIS A 50 11.08 8.00 8.88
CA HIS A 50 11.15 7.64 7.46
C HIS A 50 9.88 8.06 6.71
N LEU A 51 8.69 7.88 7.29
CA LEU A 51 7.43 8.14 6.60
C LEU A 51 7.24 9.62 6.21
N PRO A 52 7.58 10.61 7.07
CA PRO A 52 7.46 12.03 6.69
C PRO A 52 8.38 12.42 5.53
N ARG A 53 9.55 11.79 5.41
CA ARG A 53 10.47 12.09 4.29
C ARG A 53 9.92 11.62 2.94
N LEU A 54 9.07 10.59 2.95
CA LEU A 54 8.47 10.01 1.75
C LEU A 54 7.15 10.67 1.36
N LEU A 55 6.31 11.00 2.34
CA LEU A 55 4.97 11.56 2.12
C LEU A 55 4.92 13.09 2.25
N GLY A 56 6.03 13.71 2.65
CA GLY A 56 6.08 15.12 3.03
C GLY A 56 5.91 15.34 4.54
N TYR A 57 6.30 16.53 4.99
CA TYR A 57 6.23 16.92 6.39
C TYR A 57 4.79 17.28 6.77
N GLY A 58 4.34 16.81 7.94
CA GLY A 58 2.99 17.06 8.45
C GLY A 58 2.48 15.95 9.36
N VAL A 59 1.18 15.97 9.65
CA VAL A 59 0.53 14.93 10.47
C VAL A 59 0.63 13.58 9.77
N LEU A 60 1.22 12.59 10.44
CA LEU A 60 1.34 11.24 9.87
C LEU A 60 -0.05 10.63 9.66
N PRO A 61 -0.37 10.17 8.43
CA PRO A 61 -1.62 9.46 8.16
C PRO A 61 -1.71 8.17 8.98
N ARG A 62 -2.91 7.58 9.11
CA ARG A 62 -3.07 6.22 9.66
C ARG A 62 -2.44 5.20 8.70
N HIS A 63 -2.07 4.01 9.19
CA HIS A 63 -1.38 2.98 8.41
C HIS A 63 -2.03 2.67 7.05
N GLY A 64 -3.37 2.52 7.01
CA GLY A 64 -4.09 2.26 5.76
C GLY A 64 -3.99 3.39 4.73
N SER A 65 -4.12 4.65 5.16
CA SER A 65 -4.00 5.80 4.26
C SER A 65 -2.55 6.10 3.89
N ALA A 66 -1.60 5.82 4.77
CA ALA A 66 -0.17 5.85 4.45
C ALA A 66 0.15 4.86 3.30
N LEU A 67 -0.35 3.64 3.41
CA LEU A 67 -0.10 2.58 2.43
C LEU A 67 -0.68 2.91 1.05
N MET A 68 -1.89 3.48 0.98
CA MET A 68 -2.46 3.93 -0.30
C MET A 68 -1.58 4.98 -0.99
N LYS A 69 -1.12 6.00 -0.25
CA LYS A 69 -0.21 7.02 -0.80
C LYS A 69 1.13 6.42 -1.25
N LEU A 70 1.68 5.49 -0.48
CA LEU A 70 2.93 4.82 -0.84
C LEU A 70 2.77 3.99 -2.13
N MET A 71 1.62 3.34 -2.35
CA MET A 71 1.34 2.62 -3.59
C MET A 71 1.28 3.54 -4.81
N GLU A 72 0.73 4.74 -4.67
CA GLU A 72 0.73 5.76 -5.74
C GLU A 72 2.16 6.15 -6.11
N ILE A 73 2.98 6.53 -5.12
CA ILE A 73 4.38 6.91 -5.32
C ILE A 73 5.17 5.76 -5.95
N GLU A 74 4.94 4.54 -5.48
CA GLU A 74 5.64 3.36 -5.98
C GLU A 74 5.28 3.06 -7.44
N SER A 75 4.00 3.24 -7.82
CA SER A 75 3.56 3.08 -9.21
C SER A 75 4.25 4.06 -10.16
N GLU A 76 4.42 5.32 -9.71
CA GLU A 76 5.12 6.36 -10.45
C GLU A 76 6.61 6.03 -10.62
N LEU A 77 7.28 5.60 -9.53
CA LEU A 77 8.68 5.19 -9.58
C LEU A 77 8.89 3.97 -10.48
N ASN A 78 7.96 3.02 -10.48
CA ASN A 78 8.05 1.89 -11.40
C ASN A 78 7.84 2.31 -12.86
N ALA A 79 6.95 3.28 -13.14
CA ALA A 79 6.79 3.82 -14.48
C ALA A 79 8.08 4.53 -14.95
N GLN A 80 8.71 5.33 -14.09
CA GLN A 80 10.00 5.96 -14.35
C GLN A 80 11.11 4.93 -14.61
N ARG A 81 11.16 3.84 -13.81
CA ARG A 81 12.11 2.73 -13.99
C ARG A 81 11.96 2.04 -15.35
N VAL A 82 10.73 1.75 -15.76
CA VAL A 82 10.44 1.03 -17.02
C VAL A 82 10.70 1.92 -18.24
N SER A 83 10.42 3.22 -18.12
CA SER A 83 10.66 4.20 -19.20
C SER A 83 12.12 4.66 -19.30
N GLY A 84 12.99 4.29 -18.35
CA GLY A 84 14.37 4.78 -18.30
C GLY A 84 14.48 6.28 -18.03
N ASN A 85 13.50 6.87 -17.33
CA ASN A 85 13.43 8.30 -17.06
C ASN A 85 14.63 8.75 -16.20
N SER A 86 15.27 9.88 -16.55
CA SER A 86 16.40 10.45 -15.81
C SER A 86 16.05 10.87 -14.37
N SER A 87 14.76 11.13 -14.10
CA SER A 87 14.25 11.43 -12.76
C SER A 87 14.14 10.20 -11.86
N TYR A 88 14.36 8.99 -12.39
CA TYR A 88 14.24 7.75 -11.61
C TYR A 88 15.30 7.69 -10.50
N SER A 89 14.84 7.53 -9.26
CA SER A 89 15.69 7.28 -8.11
C SER A 89 15.46 5.88 -7.55
N LEU A 90 16.46 5.01 -7.73
CA LEU A 90 16.48 3.67 -7.14
C LEU A 90 16.38 3.72 -5.62
N VAL A 91 17.13 4.63 -4.98
CA VAL A 91 17.14 4.79 -3.52
C VAL A 91 15.73 5.10 -3.01
N LYS A 92 15.07 6.09 -3.63
CA LYS A 92 13.69 6.45 -3.29
C LYS A 92 12.72 5.28 -3.50
N HIS A 93 12.90 4.48 -4.57
CA HIS A 93 12.05 3.32 -4.84
C HIS A 93 12.19 2.25 -3.74
N VAL A 94 13.42 1.97 -3.31
CA VAL A 94 13.67 1.05 -2.21
C VAL A 94 13.07 1.58 -0.91
N ASP A 95 13.24 2.85 -0.57
CA ASP A 95 12.68 3.44 0.66
C ASP A 95 11.14 3.35 0.70
N VAL A 96 10.48 3.61 -0.43
CA VAL A 96 9.03 3.47 -0.57
C VAL A 96 8.60 2.02 -0.37
N LEU A 97 9.31 1.06 -0.97
CA LEU A 97 9.01 -0.37 -0.79
C LEU A 97 9.24 -0.83 0.66
N ILE A 98 10.30 -0.35 1.33
CA ILE A 98 10.56 -0.59 2.75
C ILE A 98 9.36 -0.12 3.59
N ALA A 99 8.90 1.11 3.35
CA ALA A 99 7.75 1.67 4.04
C ALA A 99 6.47 0.85 3.77
N MET A 100 6.20 0.48 2.51
CA MET A 100 5.03 -0.33 2.16
C MET A 100 5.01 -1.69 2.88
N VAL A 101 6.14 -2.40 2.87
CA VAL A 101 6.27 -3.71 3.55
C VAL A 101 6.03 -3.54 5.05
N SER A 102 6.61 -2.51 5.65
CA SER A 102 6.52 -2.26 7.08
C SER A 102 5.09 -1.88 7.51
N GLU A 103 4.45 -0.94 6.80
CA GLU A 103 3.07 -0.53 7.08
C GLU A 103 2.08 -1.69 6.83
N ALA A 104 2.30 -2.53 5.81
CA ALA A 104 1.49 -3.71 5.55
C ALA A 104 1.61 -4.78 6.64
N ARG A 105 2.83 -5.01 7.18
CA ARG A 105 3.04 -5.92 8.33
C ARG A 105 2.24 -5.47 9.55
N VAL A 106 2.26 -4.17 9.86
CA VAL A 106 1.50 -3.60 10.99
C VAL A 106 0.00 -3.77 10.79
N LEU A 107 -0.51 -3.47 9.59
CA LEU A 107 -1.94 -3.66 9.28
C LEU A 107 -2.37 -5.13 9.38
N ARG A 108 -1.51 -6.08 8.98
CA ARG A 108 -1.81 -7.51 9.10
C ARG A 108 -1.83 -7.95 10.56
N ALA A 109 -0.85 -7.51 11.36
CA ALA A 109 -0.80 -7.82 12.79
C ALA A 109 -2.03 -7.26 13.55
N ALA A 110 -2.46 -6.05 13.21
CA ALA A 110 -3.65 -5.44 13.79
C ALA A 110 -4.94 -6.22 13.42
N GLN A 111 -5.03 -6.77 12.21
CA GLN A 111 -6.16 -7.61 11.80
C GLN A 111 -6.20 -8.95 12.53
N THR A 112 -5.05 -9.62 12.69
CA THR A 112 -4.98 -10.91 13.39
C THR A 112 -5.28 -10.80 14.88
N ALA A 113 -4.90 -9.68 15.52
CA ALA A 113 -5.18 -9.44 16.92
C ALA A 113 -6.66 -9.17 17.21
N CYS A 114 -7.42 -8.68 16.24
CA CYS A 114 -8.86 -8.43 16.38
C CYS A 114 -9.71 -9.69 16.13
N SER A 115 -9.14 -10.70 15.47
CA SER A 115 -9.83 -11.94 15.09
C SER A 115 -9.61 -13.12 16.05
N THR A 116 -8.88 -12.91 17.16
CA THR A 116 -8.58 -13.93 18.18
C THR A 116 -9.21 -13.51 19.49
#